data_AF-A0A1X1UII1-F1
#
_entry.id   AF-A0A1X1UII1-F1
#
_cell.length_a   1.000
_cell.length_b   1.000
_cell.length_c   1.000
_cell.angle_alpha   90.00
_cell.angle_beta   90.00
_cell.angle_gamma   90.00
#
_symmetry.space_group_name_H-M   'P 1'
#
loop_
_entity.id
_entity.type
_entity.pdbx_description
1 polymer ?
#
loop_
_entity_poly.entity_id
_entity_poly.type
_entity_poly.pdbx_seq_one_letter_code
_entity_poly.pdbx_strand_id
1 'polypeptide(L)'
;MTTIQFRGIDEAHTVAVTVDERQRLTGLQITDGLLRLGAETVAQHINEAILEAQAEAIAADGAAQERLFELPDDAAGSLQDVLGFA
;
A
#
# COMPACT_ATOMS: atom_id res chain seq x y z
N MET A 1 0.97 -11.89 -14.16
CA MET A 1 0.21 -10.80 -13.50
C MET A 1 1.20 -10.00 -12.68
N THR A 2 1.20 -8.69 -12.83
CA THR A 2 2.03 -7.78 -12.01
C THR A 2 1.22 -7.46 -10.77
N THR A 3 1.67 -7.92 -9.60
CA THR A 3 1.05 -7.57 -8.31
C THR A 3 1.57 -6.20 -7.86
N ILE A 4 0.66 -5.36 -7.36
CA ILE A 4 1.01 -4.11 -6.67
C ILE A 4 1.71 -4.50 -5.37
N GLN A 5 2.76 -3.75 -5.04
CA GLN A 5 3.56 -3.94 -3.84
C GLN A 5 3.61 -2.63 -3.08
N PHE A 6 3.50 -2.71 -1.76
CA PHE A 6 3.60 -1.58 -0.85
C PHE A 6 4.81 -1.78 0.04
N ARG A 7 5.54 -0.70 0.31
CA ARG A 7 6.80 -0.78 1.06
C ARG A 7 6.62 -0.04 2.38
N GLY A 8 7.15 -0.66 3.43
CA GLY A 8 7.10 -0.18 4.79
C GLY A 8 8.51 0.02 5.35
N ILE A 9 8.78 1.06 6.12
CA ILE A 9 10.02 1.22 6.89
C ILE A 9 9.68 1.58 8.34
N ASP A 10 10.39 0.99 9.30
CA ASP A 10 10.29 1.37 10.71
C ASP A 10 10.89 2.76 10.98
N GLU A 11 10.54 3.38 12.11
CA GLU A 11 11.00 4.74 12.43
C GLU A 11 12.53 4.83 12.53
N ALA A 12 13.18 3.77 13.02
CA ALA A 12 14.63 3.71 13.18
C ALA A 12 15.37 3.41 11.86
N HIS A 13 14.66 3.19 10.75
CA HIS A 13 15.22 2.84 9.44
C HIS A 13 16.12 1.58 9.49
N THR A 14 15.74 0.63 10.34
CA THR A 14 16.45 -0.64 10.56
C THR A 14 15.75 -1.85 9.93
N VAL A 15 14.48 -1.72 9.60
CA VAL A 15 13.64 -2.74 8.99
C VAL A 15 12.85 -2.14 7.83
N ALA A 16 12.92 -2.80 6.68
CA ALA A 16 12.03 -2.52 5.57
C ALA A 16 11.23 -3.77 5.21
N VAL A 17 9.93 -3.60 4.98
CA VAL A 17 8.98 -4.65 4.63
C VAL A 17 8.37 -4.37 3.27
N THR A 18 8.04 -5.42 2.53
CA THR A 18 7.20 -5.33 1.32
C THR A 18 6.01 -6.26 1.46
N VAL A 19 4.81 -5.73 1.21
CA VAL A 19 3.57 -6.49 1.19
C VAL A 19 2.90 -6.38 -0.18
N ASP A 20 2.23 -7.44 -0.62
CA ASP A 20 1.40 -7.39 -1.82
C ASP A 20 -0.03 -6.91 -1.52
N GLU A 21 -0.78 -6.64 -2.58
CA GLU A 21 -2.23 -6.33 -2.56
C GLU A 21 -3.12 -7.36 -1.84
N ARG A 22 -2.59 -8.56 -1.54
CA ARG A 22 -3.28 -9.63 -0.81
C ARG A 22 -2.77 -9.74 0.63
N GLN A 23 -2.09 -8.71 1.12
CA GLN A 23 -1.48 -8.62 2.45
C GLN A 23 -0.45 -9.71 2.75
N ARG A 24 0.21 -10.26 1.72
CA ARG A 24 1.29 -11.23 1.90
C ARG A 24 2.62 -10.50 2.03
N LEU A 25 3.42 -10.89 3.01
CA LEU A 25 4.80 -10.44 3.14
C LEU A 25 5.63 -11.04 1.98
N THR A 26 6.11 -10.19 1.07
CA THR A 26 6.91 -10.60 -0.10
C THR A 26 8.39 -10.21 0.04
N GLY A 27 8.70 -9.30 0.97
CA GLY A 27 10.06 -8.87 1.28
C GLY A 27 10.23 -8.46 2.73
N LEU A 28 11.39 -8.78 3.29
CA LEU A 28 11.83 -8.35 4.61
C LEU A 28 13.34 -8.09 4.57
N GLN A 29 13.74 -6.87 4.90
CA GLN A 29 15.13 -6.46 5.03
C GLN A 29 15.36 -5.97 6.44
N ILE A 30 16.42 -6.48 7.08
CA ILE A 30 16.81 -6.12 8.44
C ILE A 30 18.27 -5.68 8.40
N THR A 31 18.57 -4.49 8.93
CA THR A 31 19.92 -3.94 9.01
C THR A 31 20.79 -4.76 9.97
N ASP A 32 22.10 -4.86 9.68
CA ASP A 32 23.04 -5.57 10.54
C ASP A 32 22.99 -5.02 11.98
N GLY A 33 23.04 -5.93 12.95
CA GLY A 33 23.05 -5.59 14.37
C GLY A 33 21.68 -5.57 15.04
N LEU A 34 20.56 -5.36 14.32
CA LEU A 34 19.23 -5.34 14.94
C LEU A 34 18.88 -6.68 15.60
N LEU A 35 19.23 -7.78 14.95
CA LEU A 35 19.01 -9.14 15.48
C LEU A 35 19.72 -9.40 16.81
N ARG A 36 20.75 -8.61 17.16
CA ARG A 36 21.48 -8.73 18.42
C ARG A 36 20.75 -8.07 19.59
N LEU A 37 19.75 -7.22 19.31
CA LEU A 37 18.96 -6.51 20.32
C LEU A 37 17.84 -7.35 20.93
N GLY A 38 17.66 -8.59 20.47
CA GLY A 38 16.67 -9.53 20.99
C GLY A 38 15.35 -9.52 20.22
N ALA A 39 14.56 -10.58 20.45
CA ALA A 39 13.36 -10.85 19.67
C ALA A 39 12.26 -9.80 19.85
N GLU A 40 12.09 -9.25 21.05
CA GLU A 40 11.07 -8.23 21.34
C GLU A 40 11.33 -6.96 20.53
N THR A 41 12.56 -6.44 20.56
CA THR A 41 12.98 -5.28 19.77
C THR A 41 12.79 -5.53 18.27
N VAL A 42 13.26 -6.66 17.77
CA VAL A 42 13.12 -7.01 16.34
C VAL A 42 11.63 -7.09 15.94
N ALA A 43 10.80 -7.71 16.77
CA ALA A 43 9.36 -7.83 16.50
C ALA A 43 8.68 -6.46 16.46
N GLN A 44 9.07 -5.54 17.36
CA GLN A 44 8.56 -4.17 17.36
C GLN A 44 8.85 -3.48 16.02
N HIS A 45 10.12 -3.45 15.58
CA HIS A 45 10.50 -2.77 14.34
C HIS A 45 9.86 -3.41 13.09
N ILE A 46 9.73 -4.74 13.05
CA ILE A 46 8.99 -5.42 11.98
C ILE A 46 7.53 -4.99 11.96
N ASN A 47 6.90 -4.88 13.13
CA ASN A 47 5.50 -4.47 13.22
C ASN A 47 5.30 -3.01 12.78
N GLU A 48 6.21 -2.11 13.17
CA GLU A 48 6.20 -0.71 12.71
C GLU A 48 6.29 -0.63 11.18
N ALA A 49 7.24 -1.33 10.56
CA ALA A 49 7.36 -1.38 9.10
C ALA A 49 6.11 -1.98 8.42
N ILE A 50 5.49 -3.03 9.00
CA ILE A 50 4.25 -3.61 8.48
C ILE A 50 3.08 -2.61 8.55
N LEU A 51 2.97 -1.84 9.63
CA LEU A 51 1.93 -0.82 9.78
C LEU A 51 2.10 0.30 8.74
N GLU A 52 3.34 0.72 8.48
CA GLU A 52 3.65 1.74 7.46
C GLU A 52 3.30 1.25 6.05
N ALA A 53 3.69 0.01 5.69
CA ALA A 53 3.33 -0.58 4.40
C ALA A 53 1.81 -0.69 4.20
N GLN A 54 1.06 -0.98 5.28
CA GLN A 54 -0.40 -1.01 5.22
C GLN A 54 -1.01 0.38 5.08
N ALA A 55 -0.42 1.41 5.70
CA ALA A 55 -0.85 2.79 5.52
C ALA A 55 -0.70 3.24 4.06
N GLU A 56 0.40 2.88 3.39
CA GLU A 56 0.56 3.10 1.94
C GLU A 56 -0.52 2.37 1.12
N ALA A 57 -0.80 1.11 1.46
CA ALA A 57 -1.84 0.32 0.77
C ALA A 57 -3.22 0.96 0.88
N ILE A 58 -3.61 1.40 2.09
CA ILE A 58 -4.88 2.07 2.35
C ILE A 58 -4.97 3.40 1.60
N ALA A 59 -3.87 4.16 1.56
CA ALA A 59 -3.81 5.42 0.83
C ALA A 59 -3.99 5.21 -0.69
N ALA A 60 -3.38 4.15 -1.24
CA ALA A 60 -3.53 3.79 -2.65
C ALA A 60 -4.97 3.35 -2.98
N ASP A 61 -5.61 2.56 -2.12
CA ASP A 61 -7.00 2.15 -2.28
C ASP A 61 -7.97 3.34 -2.19
N GLY A 62 -7.75 4.23 -1.22
CA GLY A 62 -8.55 5.45 -1.07
C GLY A 62 -8.42 6.39 -2.28
N ALA A 63 -7.21 6.58 -2.79
CA ALA A 63 -6.98 7.37 -4.00
C ALA A 63 -7.63 6.74 -5.24
N ALA A 64 -7.61 5.40 -5.36
CA ALA A 64 -8.30 4.70 -6.43
C ALA A 64 -9.82 4.87 -6.34
N GLN A 65 -10.38 4.82 -5.13
CA GLN A 65 -11.81 5.03 -4.88
C GLN A 65 -12.24 6.47 -5.22
N GLU A 66 -11.48 7.49 -4.81
CA GLU A 66 -11.75 8.89 -5.13
C GLU A 66 -11.80 9.12 -6.65
N ARG A 67 -10.80 8.60 -7.41
CA ARG A 67 -10.80 8.69 -8.87
C ARG A 67 -12.01 8.02 -9.52
N LEU A 68 -12.50 6.93 -8.93
CA LEU A 68 -13.67 6.21 -9.43
C LEU A 68 -14.97 7.01 -9.22
N PHE A 69 -15.05 7.78 -8.13
CA PHE A 69 -16.15 8.73 -7.87
C PHE A 69 -16.01 10.07 -8.59
N GLU A 70 -14.85 10.38 -9.19
CA GLU A 70 -14.62 11.58 -10.02
C GLU A 70 -14.88 11.31 -11.53
N LEU A 71 -14.93 10.04 -11.92
CA LEU A 71 -15.38 9.57 -13.24
C LEU A 71 -16.88 9.73 -13.61
N PRO A 72 -17.86 10.04 -12.72
CA PRO A 72 -19.28 10.02 -13.08
C PRO A 72 -19.74 11.21 -13.95
N ASP A 73 -18.95 12.27 -14.11
CA ASP A 73 -19.33 13.39 -14.99
C ASP A 73 -18.94 13.12 -16.45
N ASP A 74 -17.71 12.64 -16.67
CA ASP A 74 -17.18 12.35 -18.02
C ASP A 74 -17.80 11.07 -18.62
N ALA A 75 -18.02 10.03 -17.80
CA ALA A 75 -18.64 8.79 -18.26
C ALA A 75 -20.14 8.95 -18.58
N ALA A 76 -20.87 9.78 -17.81
CA ALA A 76 -22.28 10.07 -18.07
C ALA A 76 -22.45 10.95 -19.32
N GLY A 77 -21.56 11.95 -19.52
CA GLY A 77 -21.56 12.78 -20.73
C GLY A 77 -21.28 11.96 -22.00
N SER A 78 -20.30 11.05 -21.95
CA SER A 78 -19.97 10.18 -23.09
C SER A 78 -21.11 9.21 -23.46
N LEU A 79 -21.84 8.68 -22.47
CA LEU A 79 -23.00 7.81 -22.71
C LEU A 79 -24.20 8.57 -23.31
N GLN A 80 -24.41 9.84 -22.95
CA GLN A 80 -25.47 10.67 -23.53
C GLN A 80 -25.17 11.02 -25.00
N ASP A 81 -23.91 11.30 -25.32
CA ASP A 81 -23.46 11.58 -26.70
C ASP A 81 -23.61 10.36 -27.61
N VAL A 82 -23.31 9.15 -27.10
CA VAL A 82 -23.45 7.89 -27.85
C VAL A 82 -24.91 7.43 -27.99
N LEU A 83 -25.76 7.69 -26.99
CA LEU A 83 -27.15 7.23 -26.96
C LEU A 83 -28.17 8.25 -27.50
N GLY A 84 -27.74 9.48 -27.81
CA GLY A 84 -28.55 10.47 -28.53
C GLY A 84 -29.79 10.93 -27.77
N PHE A 85 -29.76 10.94 -26.43
CA PHE A 85 -30.81 11.58 -25.64
C PHE A 85 -30.49 13.08 -25.55
N ALA A 86 -31.25 13.88 -26.29
CA ALA A 86 -31.26 15.34 -26.23
C ALA A 86 -32.15 15.86 -25.09
#